data_AF-Q8GHV2-F1
#
_entry.id   AF-Q8GHV2-F1
#
_cell.length_a   1.000
_cell.length_b   1.000
_cell.length_c   1.000
_cell.angle_alpha   90.00
_cell.angle_beta   90.00
_cell.angle_gamma   90.00
#
_symmetry.space_group_name_H-M   'P 1'
#
loop_
_entity.id
_entity.type
_entity.pdbx_description
1 polymer ?
#
loop_
_entity_poly.entity_id
_entity_poly.type
_entity_poly.pdbx_seq_one_letter_code
_entity_poly.pdbx_strand_id
1 'polypeptide(L)'
;MPSEKYPPAICRSLLIDYLAGIGSHAVMILTFRHSGEELRSISSRHTAGLMAVAVGMVVACTHFAPGSSSTHSLVSCALFALLIAAALRTFGMHAVAGYATFLVVTEPVALVVRHLPMGDLIDAVFSFWCLAALSVYGGKCAKNRMESPQ
;
A
#
# COMPACT_ATOMS: atom_id res chain seq x y z
N MET A 1 -2.45 -16.31 -45.19
CA MET A 1 -2.70 -14.93 -44.72
C MET A 1 -3.31 -14.99 -43.33
N PRO A 2 -2.94 -14.05 -42.44
CA PRO A 2 -2.86 -14.25 -40.98
C PRO A 2 -4.22 -14.04 -40.31
N SER A 3 -4.54 -14.85 -39.29
CA SER A 3 -5.65 -14.53 -38.38
C SER A 3 -5.08 -14.24 -36.99
N GLU A 4 -5.43 -13.06 -36.51
CA GLU A 4 -4.88 -12.27 -35.42
C GLU A 4 -4.71 -13.01 -34.09
N LYS A 5 -3.54 -12.79 -33.49
CA LYS A 5 -3.30 -12.96 -32.05
C LYS A 5 -4.17 -11.98 -31.27
N TYR A 6 -5.36 -12.38 -30.83
CA TYR A 6 -6.04 -11.67 -29.76
C TYR A 6 -5.35 -12.00 -28.43
N PRO A 7 -4.79 -11.01 -27.70
CA PRO A 7 -4.37 -11.26 -26.32
C PRO A 7 -5.60 -11.61 -25.47
N PRO A 8 -5.50 -12.48 -24.46
CA PRO A 8 -6.65 -12.98 -23.73
C PRO A 8 -7.33 -11.84 -22.96
N ALA A 9 -8.53 -11.45 -23.40
CA ALA A 9 -9.38 -10.44 -22.74
C ALA A 9 -9.77 -10.86 -21.30
N ILE A 10 -9.66 -12.16 -20.98
CA ILE A 10 -10.01 -12.76 -19.68
C ILE A 10 -9.06 -12.33 -18.56
N CYS A 11 -7.79 -12.03 -18.88
CA CYS A 11 -6.81 -11.61 -17.86
C CYS A 11 -7.04 -10.16 -17.41
N ARG A 12 -7.69 -9.35 -18.27
CA ARG A 12 -7.86 -7.91 -18.06
C ARG A 12 -8.95 -7.59 -17.03
N SER A 13 -10.05 -8.35 -16.99
CA SER A 13 -11.14 -8.12 -16.03
C SER A 13 -10.70 -8.46 -14.60
N LEU A 14 -10.10 -9.63 -14.39
CA LEU A 14 -9.62 -10.08 -13.07
C LEU A 14 -8.58 -9.14 -12.47
N LEU A 15 -7.66 -8.62 -13.30
CA LEU A 15 -6.65 -7.67 -12.85
C LEU A 15 -7.28 -6.32 -12.45
N ILE A 16 -8.22 -5.82 -13.25
CA ILE A 16 -8.90 -4.55 -12.95
C ILE A 16 -9.73 -4.67 -11.67
N ASP A 17 -10.48 -5.75 -11.50
CA ASP A 17 -11.28 -6.00 -10.30
C ASP A 17 -10.39 -6.11 -9.05
N TYR A 18 -9.24 -6.77 -9.19
CA TYR A 18 -8.26 -6.87 -8.11
C TYR A 18 -7.64 -5.51 -7.75
N LEU A 19 -7.26 -4.70 -8.74
CA LEU A 19 -6.76 -3.34 -8.52
C LEU A 19 -7.82 -2.42 -7.91
N ALA A 20 -9.09 -2.56 -8.33
CA ALA A 20 -10.21 -1.84 -7.75
C ALA A 20 -10.43 -2.24 -6.28
N GLY A 21 -10.28 -3.53 -5.96
CA GLY A 21 -10.29 -4.03 -4.58
C GLY A 21 -9.18 -3.40 -3.73
N ILE A 22 -7.94 -3.40 -4.22
CA ILE A 22 -6.81 -2.71 -3.57
C ILE A 22 -7.15 -1.23 -3.33
N GLY A 23 -7.65 -0.53 -4.35
CA GLY A 23 -8.06 0.86 -4.23
C GLY A 23 -9.15 1.08 -3.17
N SER A 24 -10.17 0.24 -3.16
CA SER A 24 -11.27 0.29 -2.20
C SER A 24 -10.77 0.13 -0.75
N HIS A 25 -9.94 -0.89 -0.49
CA HIS A 25 -9.35 -1.09 0.83
C HIS A 25 -8.47 0.10 1.26
N ALA A 26 -7.65 0.64 0.36
CA ALA A 26 -6.83 1.81 0.65
C ALA A 26 -7.68 3.05 1.01
N VAL A 27 -8.75 3.31 0.25
CA VAL A 27 -9.70 4.40 0.53
C VAL A 27 -10.40 4.19 1.88
N MET A 28 -10.82 2.97 2.18
CA MET A 28 -11.41 2.66 3.48
C MET A 28 -10.43 2.87 4.64
N ILE A 29 -9.13 2.60 4.45
CA ILE A 29 -8.09 2.91 5.44
C ILE A 29 -7.93 4.43 5.57
N LEU A 30 -7.79 5.15 4.46
CA LEU A 30 -7.66 6.62 4.41
C LEU A 30 -8.84 7.36 5.05
N THR A 31 -10.03 6.77 5.01
CA THR A 31 -11.26 7.31 5.61
C THR A 31 -11.55 6.74 7.00
N PHE A 32 -10.58 6.04 7.61
CA PHE A 32 -10.67 5.43 8.95
C PHE A 32 -11.77 4.36 9.11
N ARG A 33 -12.28 3.82 8.01
CA ARG A 33 -13.40 2.85 8.00
C ARG A 33 -12.97 1.40 8.01
N HIS A 34 -11.75 1.09 7.61
CA HIS A 34 -11.29 -0.29 7.49
C HIS A 34 -10.89 -0.90 8.84
N SER A 35 -11.29 -2.16 9.09
CA SER A 35 -10.97 -2.92 10.31
C SER A 35 -10.13 -4.18 10.05
N GLY A 36 -9.76 -4.43 8.79
CA GLY A 36 -8.89 -5.54 8.40
C GLY A 36 -9.56 -6.90 8.25
N GLU A 37 -10.86 -7.00 8.55
CA GLU A 37 -11.65 -8.25 8.48
C GLU A 37 -11.68 -8.84 7.07
N GLU A 38 -11.90 -8.01 6.05
CA GLU A 38 -11.96 -8.44 4.65
C GLU A 38 -10.61 -8.96 4.13
N LEU A 39 -9.50 -8.63 4.80
CA LEU A 39 -8.16 -9.08 4.44
C LEU A 39 -7.71 -10.32 5.23
N ARG A 40 -8.53 -10.85 6.14
CA ARG A 40 -8.20 -12.06 6.92
C ARG A 40 -8.14 -13.33 6.07
N SER A 41 -8.86 -13.37 4.95
CA SER A 41 -8.89 -14.51 4.03
C SER A 41 -7.66 -14.55 3.09
N ILE A 42 -6.84 -13.50 3.08
CA ILE A 42 -5.64 -13.45 2.23
C ILE A 42 -4.57 -14.43 2.75
N SER A 43 -4.07 -15.25 1.83
CA SER A 43 -2.93 -16.14 2.08
C SER A 43 -1.65 -15.36 2.39
N SER A 44 -0.81 -15.88 3.30
CA SER A 44 0.50 -15.30 3.64
C SER A 44 1.42 -15.12 2.43
N ARG A 45 1.36 -16.03 1.44
CA ARG A 45 2.12 -15.92 0.18
C ARG A 45 1.66 -14.71 -0.64
N HIS A 46 0.36 -14.47 -0.67
CA HIS A 46 -0.23 -13.34 -1.38
C HIS A 46 0.10 -12.03 -0.67
N THR A 47 0.03 -11.97 0.67
CA THR A 47 0.51 -10.82 1.44
C THR A 47 1.99 -10.52 1.16
N ALA A 48 2.85 -11.54 1.13
CA ALA A 48 4.26 -11.36 0.83
C ALA A 48 4.49 -10.80 -0.58
N GLY A 49 3.78 -11.32 -1.58
CA GLY A 49 3.81 -10.80 -2.94
C GLY A 49 3.34 -9.35 -3.02
N LEU A 50 2.23 -9.02 -2.36
CA LEU A 50 1.69 -7.66 -2.29
C LEU A 50 2.67 -6.70 -1.59
N MET A 51 3.31 -7.12 -0.52
CA MET A 51 4.33 -6.33 0.17
C MET A 51 5.56 -6.09 -0.73
N ALA A 52 5.99 -7.10 -1.50
CA ALA A 52 7.09 -6.92 -2.45
C ALA A 52 6.74 -5.87 -3.52
N VAL A 53 5.50 -5.88 -4.04
CA VAL A 53 5.00 -4.85 -4.95
C VAL A 53 4.96 -3.49 -4.27
N ALA A 54 4.46 -3.40 -3.04
CA ALA A 54 4.41 -2.17 -2.27
C ALA A 54 5.81 -1.55 -2.04
N VAL A 55 6.81 -2.35 -1.65
CA VAL A 55 8.19 -1.88 -1.51
C VAL A 55 8.76 -1.43 -2.85
N GLY A 56 8.50 -2.18 -3.93
CA GLY A 56 8.86 -1.77 -5.28
C GLY A 56 8.28 -0.40 -5.65
N MET A 57 7.02 -0.15 -5.29
CA MET A 57 6.37 1.15 -5.49
C MET A 57 7.00 2.26 -4.67
N VAL A 58 7.31 2.03 -3.39
CA VAL A 58 8.02 3.01 -2.54
C VAL A 58 9.37 3.37 -3.16
N VAL A 59 10.16 2.38 -3.59
CA VAL A 59 11.47 2.60 -4.22
C VAL A 59 11.32 3.38 -5.53
N ALA A 60 10.39 2.98 -6.39
CA ALA A 60 10.15 3.66 -7.66
C ALA A 60 9.70 5.11 -7.43
N CYS A 61 8.72 5.35 -6.55
CA CYS A 61 8.22 6.69 -6.26
C CYS A 61 9.27 7.58 -5.61
N THR A 62 10.11 7.01 -4.73
CA THR A 62 11.23 7.74 -4.14
C THR A 62 12.29 8.08 -5.19
N HIS A 63 12.53 7.21 -6.16
CA HIS A 63 13.50 7.46 -7.24
C HIS A 63 13.04 8.55 -8.21
N PHE A 64 11.75 8.57 -8.53
CA PHE A 64 11.17 9.57 -9.43
C PHE A 64 10.76 10.87 -8.74
N ALA A 65 10.92 10.98 -7.41
CA ALA A 65 10.59 12.21 -6.69
C ALA A 65 11.57 13.35 -7.08
N PRO A 66 11.06 14.58 -7.26
CA PRO A 66 11.91 15.72 -7.57
C PRO A 66 12.92 15.96 -6.44
N GLY A 67 14.19 16.21 -6.80
CA GLY A 67 15.28 16.42 -5.84
C GLY A 67 15.85 15.14 -5.21
N SER A 68 15.35 13.96 -5.56
CA SER A 68 15.90 12.67 -5.08
C SER A 68 17.05 12.21 -5.97
N SER A 69 18.30 12.32 -5.48
CA SER A 69 19.50 11.87 -6.22
C SER A 69 20.36 10.86 -5.46
N SER A 70 19.96 10.44 -4.25
CA SER A 70 20.78 9.59 -3.40
C SER A 70 20.20 8.19 -3.23
N THR A 71 21.00 7.17 -3.57
CA THR A 71 20.73 5.75 -3.30
C THR A 71 20.44 5.48 -1.82
N HIS A 72 21.03 6.27 -0.91
CA HIS A 72 20.76 6.15 0.53
C HIS A 72 19.30 6.49 0.88
N SER A 73 18.66 7.40 0.15
CA SER A 73 17.25 7.75 0.35
C SER A 73 16.35 6.57 -0.01
N LEU A 74 16.62 5.89 -1.13
CA LEU A 74 15.85 4.73 -1.59
C LEU A 74 15.88 3.58 -0.58
N VAL A 75 17.09 3.22 -0.13
CA VAL A 75 17.28 2.14 0.85
C VAL A 75 16.61 2.48 2.17
N SER A 76 16.73 3.72 2.64
CA SER A 76 16.13 4.16 3.90
C SER A 76 14.59 4.08 3.86
N CYS A 77 13.96 4.56 2.78
CA CYS A 77 12.50 4.48 2.60
C CYS A 77 12.02 3.03 2.53
N ALA A 78 12.71 2.17 1.79
CA ALA A 78 12.37 0.75 1.70
C ALA A 78 12.50 0.02 3.05
N LEU A 79 13.59 0.27 3.79
CA LEU A 79 13.79 -0.30 5.12
C LEU A 79 12.73 0.19 6.10
N PHE A 80 12.39 1.48 6.07
CA PHE A 80 11.34 2.04 6.91
C PHE A 80 9.98 1.37 6.64
N ALA A 81 9.63 1.19 5.37
CA ALA A 81 8.42 0.49 5.00
C ALA A 81 8.40 -0.96 5.51
N LEU A 82 9.53 -1.68 5.40
CA LEU A 82 9.67 -3.04 5.92
C LEU A 82 9.60 -3.12 7.45
N LEU A 83 10.14 -2.13 8.17
CA LEU A 83 10.06 -2.06 9.63
C LEU A 83 8.62 -1.89 10.12
N ILE A 84 7.83 -1.03 9.45
CA ILE A 84 6.40 -0.88 9.75
C ILE A 84 5.66 -2.20 9.48
N ALA A 85 5.94 -2.85 8.34
CA ALA A 85 5.35 -4.15 8.04
C ALA A 85 5.70 -5.20 9.10
N ALA A 86 6.95 -5.22 9.59
CA ALA A 86 7.37 -6.11 10.67
C ALA A 86 6.65 -5.82 12.00
N ALA A 87 6.44 -4.54 12.33
CA ALA A 87 5.66 -4.15 13.50
C ALA A 87 4.18 -4.58 13.37
N LEU A 88 3.54 -4.31 12.23
CA LEU A 88 2.15 -4.69 11.96
C LEU A 88 1.94 -6.20 11.88
N ARG A 89 2.97 -6.97 11.54
CA ARG A 89 2.91 -8.44 11.58
C ARG A 89 2.53 -8.96 12.96
N THR A 90 2.84 -8.24 14.04
CA THR A 90 2.39 -8.58 15.39
C THR A 90 0.86 -8.53 15.53
N PHE A 91 0.14 -7.82 14.67
CA PHE A 91 -1.32 -7.82 14.64
C PHE A 91 -1.91 -8.85 13.65
N GLY A 92 -1.05 -9.54 12.89
CA GLY A 92 -1.41 -10.59 11.94
C GLY A 92 -1.12 -10.21 10.48
N MET A 93 -1.13 -11.21 9.59
CA MET A 93 -0.81 -11.01 8.17
C MET A 93 -1.81 -10.10 7.44
N HIS A 94 -3.05 -10.05 7.89
CA HIS A 94 -4.08 -9.16 7.35
C HIS A 94 -3.74 -7.67 7.55
N ALA A 95 -3.10 -7.32 8.67
CA ALA A 95 -2.63 -5.95 8.93
C ALA A 95 -1.49 -5.57 7.98
N VAL A 96 -0.57 -6.50 7.73
CA VAL A 96 0.50 -6.33 6.73
C VAL A 96 -0.08 -6.19 5.32
N ALA A 97 -1.08 -6.99 4.97
CA ALA A 97 -1.77 -6.89 3.69
C ALA A 97 -2.42 -5.51 3.52
N GLY A 98 -3.14 -5.01 4.54
CA GLY A 98 -3.77 -3.70 4.50
C GLY A 98 -2.75 -2.57 4.34
N TYR A 99 -1.61 -2.67 5.03
CA TYR A 99 -0.51 -1.72 4.86
C TYR A 99 0.12 -1.77 3.46
N ALA A 100 0.34 -2.96 2.91
CA ALA A 100 0.86 -3.11 1.56
C ALA A 100 -0.11 -2.53 0.51
N THR A 101 -1.40 -2.84 0.63
CA THR A 101 -2.48 -2.25 -0.18
C THR A 101 -2.48 -0.73 -0.10
N PHE A 102 -2.32 -0.19 1.11
CA PHE A 102 -2.28 1.24 1.36
C PHE A 102 -1.11 1.90 0.61
N LEU A 103 0.11 1.39 0.79
CA LEU A 103 1.31 1.91 0.11
C LEU A 103 1.20 1.88 -1.41
N VAL A 104 0.67 0.79 -1.99
CA VAL A 104 0.50 0.66 -3.45
C VAL A 104 -0.34 1.80 -4.03
N VAL A 105 -1.26 2.36 -3.24
CA VAL A 105 -2.14 3.45 -3.67
C VAL A 105 -1.59 4.81 -3.28
N THR A 106 -1.08 4.98 -2.06
CA THR A 106 -0.67 6.29 -1.55
C THR A 106 0.68 6.76 -2.10
N GLU A 107 1.62 5.86 -2.40
CA GLU A 107 2.93 6.25 -2.94
C GLU A 107 2.84 6.93 -4.32
N PRO A 108 2.08 6.41 -5.31
CA PRO A 108 1.85 7.14 -6.56
C PRO A 108 1.20 8.51 -6.36
N VAL A 109 0.24 8.61 -5.43
CA VAL A 109 -0.44 9.88 -5.14
C VAL A 109 0.55 10.88 -4.55
N ALA A 110 1.37 10.46 -3.58
CA ALA A 110 2.43 11.28 -2.99
C ALA A 110 3.43 11.75 -4.06
N LEU A 111 3.85 10.86 -4.97
CA LEU A 111 4.71 11.23 -6.09
C LEU A 111 4.09 12.33 -6.96
N VAL A 112 2.81 12.19 -7.34
CA VAL A 112 2.11 13.20 -8.15
C VAL A 112 2.03 14.53 -7.40
N VAL A 113 1.71 14.49 -6.09
CA VAL A 113 1.64 15.67 -5.23
C VAL A 113 2.98 16.41 -5.18
N ARG A 114 4.10 15.70 -5.06
CA ARG A 114 5.45 16.29 -5.04
C ARG A 114 5.80 17.04 -6.34
N HIS A 115 5.14 16.73 -7.45
CA HIS A 115 5.34 17.44 -8.72
C HIS A 115 4.48 18.72 -8.85
N LEU A 116 3.60 19.00 -7.90
CA LEU A 116 2.75 20.20 -7.91
C LEU A 116 3.49 21.42 -7.32
N PRO A 117 3.04 22.65 -7.63
CA PRO A 117 3.46 23.84 -6.88
C PRO A 117 3.11 23.68 -5.40
N MET A 118 4.05 24.02 -4.50
CA MET A 118 3.97 23.72 -3.06
C MET A 118 3.89 22.21 -2.72
N GLY A 119 4.37 21.35 -3.62
CA GLY A 119 4.31 19.90 -3.50
C GLY A 119 4.85 19.37 -2.17
N ASP A 120 5.95 19.93 -1.65
CA ASP A 120 6.53 19.52 -0.36
C ASP A 120 5.58 19.73 0.83
N LEU A 121 4.88 20.87 0.86
CA LEU A 121 3.91 21.17 1.93
C LEU A 121 2.69 20.24 1.84
N ILE A 122 2.17 20.04 0.64
CA ILE A 122 1.00 19.17 0.42
C ILE A 122 1.37 17.71 0.71
N ASP A 123 2.57 17.27 0.32
CA ASP A 123 3.08 15.93 0.62
C ASP A 123 3.27 15.73 2.12
N ALA A 124 3.73 16.73 2.87
CA ALA A 124 3.82 16.65 4.33
C ALA A 124 2.44 16.50 4.98
N VAL A 125 1.44 17.29 4.55
CA VAL A 125 0.06 17.18 5.05
C VAL A 125 -0.55 15.82 4.70
N PHE A 126 -0.35 15.37 3.46
CA PHE A 126 -0.82 14.06 3.00
C PHE A 126 -0.15 12.92 3.77
N SER A 127 1.17 12.99 3.97
CA SER A 127 1.93 12.01 4.76
C SER A 127 1.46 11.96 6.22
N PHE A 128 1.18 13.11 6.83
CA PHE A 128 0.61 13.17 8.17
C PHE A 128 -0.78 12.50 8.23
N TRP A 129 -1.64 12.77 7.23
CA TRP A 129 -2.94 12.10 7.13
C TRP A 129 -2.80 10.58 6.97
N CYS A 130 -1.87 10.14 6.13
CA CYS A 130 -1.56 8.73 5.93
C CYS A 130 -1.09 8.05 7.23
N LEU A 131 -0.23 8.71 7.99
CA LEU A 131 0.21 8.22 9.31
C LEU A 131 -0.94 8.11 10.30
N ALA A 132 -1.85 9.08 10.33
CA ALA A 132 -3.04 9.02 11.17
C ALA A 132 -3.94 7.85 10.76
N ALA A 133 -4.19 7.69 9.45
CA ALA A 133 -5.01 6.59 8.90
C ALA A 133 -4.43 5.21 9.26
N LEU A 134 -3.13 5.03 9.07
CA LEU A 134 -2.44 3.79 9.42
C LEU A 134 -2.43 3.52 10.93
N SER A 135 -2.30 4.56 11.76
CA SER A 135 -2.33 4.42 13.21
C SER A 135 -3.71 3.95 13.69
N VAL A 136 -4.78 4.54 13.16
CA VAL A 136 -6.17 4.12 13.47
C VAL A 136 -6.43 2.70 12.97
N TYR A 137 -6.01 2.38 11.74
CA TYR A 137 -6.15 1.03 11.18
C TYR A 137 -5.40 -0.01 12.02
N GLY A 138 -4.13 0.25 12.36
CA GLY A 138 -3.33 -0.61 13.22
C GLY A 138 -3.96 -0.80 14.60
N GLY A 139 -4.49 0.27 15.20
CA GLY A 139 -5.24 0.19 16.46
C GLY A 139 -6.49 -0.69 16.36
N LYS A 140 -7.25 -0.58 15.27
CA LYS A 140 -8.41 -1.47 15.00
C LYS A 140 -7.99 -2.93 14.81
N CYS A 141 -6.93 -3.20 14.05
CA CYS A 141 -6.40 -4.56 13.89
C CYS A 141 -5.91 -5.14 15.22
N ALA A 142 -5.20 -4.36 16.02
CA ALA A 142 -4.74 -4.77 17.34
C ALA A 142 -5.92 -5.11 18.27
N LYS A 143 -6.94 -4.23 18.32
CA LYS A 143 -8.17 -4.48 19.07
C LYS A 143 -8.84 -5.79 18.63
N ASN A 144 -9.05 -5.96 17.33
CA ASN A 144 -9.72 -7.14 16.78
C ASN A 144 -8.93 -8.44 17.03
N ARG A 145 -7.60 -8.37 17.18
CA ARG A 145 -6.77 -9.52 17.56
C ARG A 145 -6.93 -9.87 19.04
N MET A 146 -7.10 -8.88 19.91
CA MET A 146 -7.35 -9.11 21.34
C MET A 146 -8.75 -9.68 21.60
N GLU A 147 -9.76 -9.24 20.85
CA GLU A 147 -11.15 -9.71 21.00
C GLU A 147 -11.39 -11.09 20.36
N SER A 148 -10.58 -11.47 19.36
CA SER A 148 -10.68 -12.73 18.61
C SER A 148 -9.28 -13.37 18.49
N PRO A 149 -8.71 -13.91 19.58
CA PRO A 149 -7.46 -14.65 19.52
C PRO A 149 -7.72 -16.01 18.85
N GLN A 150 -7.56 -16.05 17.53
CA GLN A 150 -7.43 -17.30 16.76
C GLN A 150 -5.96 -17.66 16.62
#